data_AF-A0A9P6MT48-F1
#
_entry.id   AF-A0A9P6MT48-F1
#
_cell.length_a   1.000
_cell.length_b   1.000
_cell.length_c   1.000
_cell.angle_alpha   90.00
_cell.angle_beta   90.00
_cell.angle_gamma   90.00
#
_symmetry.space_group_name_H-M   'P 1'
#
loop_
_entity.id
_entity.type
_entity.pdbx_description
1 polymer ?
#
loop_
_entity_poly.entity_id
_entity_poly.type
_entity_poly.pdbx_seq_one_letter_code
_entity_poly.pdbx_strand_id
1 'polypeptide(L)'
;MIALPINFGKWVEEHADKLQPPVNNYLVQRGDFIIMAVGGPNARTDYHVNETEEWFYQYKGDMLLKLVDNSEFRDVPIKEGEMFLLP
;
A
#
# COMPACT_ATOMS: atom_id res chain seq x y z
N MET A 1 13.18 3.36 -21.67
CA MET A 1 13.96 2.15 -21.35
C MET A 1 13.08 1.24 -20.51
N ILE A 2 13.07 -0.06 -20.78
CA ILE A 2 12.26 -1.02 -20.02
C ILE A 2 13.00 -1.32 -18.70
N ALA A 3 12.31 -1.18 -17.56
CA ALA A 3 12.87 -1.53 -16.25
C ALA A 3 13.05 -3.05 -16.11
N LEU A 4 14.08 -3.48 -15.39
CA LEU A 4 14.27 -4.89 -15.07
C LEU A 4 13.26 -5.35 -14.00
N PRO A 5 12.86 -6.63 -14.01
CA PRO A 5 12.05 -7.19 -12.93
C PRO A 5 12.72 -7.03 -11.57
N ILE A 6 11.92 -6.85 -10.52
CA ILE A 6 12.38 -6.69 -9.14
C ILE A 6 12.06 -7.97 -8.37
N ASN A 7 13.03 -8.51 -7.61
CA ASN A 7 12.73 -9.48 -6.57
C ASN A 7 12.18 -8.71 -5.36
N PHE A 8 10.86 -8.70 -5.21
CA PHE A 8 10.20 -7.83 -4.22
C PHE A 8 10.61 -8.16 -2.78
N GLY A 9 10.73 -9.44 -2.42
CA GLY A 9 11.13 -9.84 -1.06
C GLY A 9 12.52 -9.33 -0.70
N LYS A 10 13.50 -9.52 -1.59
CA LYS A 10 14.85 -8.98 -1.41
C LYS A 10 14.86 -7.45 -1.38
N TRP A 11 14.08 -6.81 -2.24
CA TRP A 11 13.98 -5.36 -2.26
C TRP A 11 13.44 -4.81 -0.93
N VAL A 12 12.41 -5.44 -0.35
CA VAL A 12 11.85 -5.06 0.97
C VAL A 12 12.89 -5.20 2.07
N GLU A 13 13.67 -6.28 2.09
CA GLU A 13 14.76 -6.46 3.06
C GLU A 13 15.82 -5.35 2.96
N GLU A 14 16.22 -4.98 1.75
CA GLU A 14 17.23 -3.95 1.48
C GLU A 14 16.73 -2.52 1.74
N HIS A 15 15.41 -2.30 1.77
CA HIS A 15 14.78 -0.98 1.88
C HIS A 15 13.91 -0.84 3.14
N ALA A 16 14.02 -1.76 4.10
CA ALA A 16 13.22 -1.77 5.32
C ALA A 16 13.35 -0.45 6.11
N ASP A 17 14.52 0.20 6.02
CA ASP A 17 14.80 1.50 6.63
C ASP A 17 13.96 2.65 6.06
N LYS A 18 13.43 2.50 4.85
CA LYS A 18 12.57 3.48 4.16
C LYS A 18 11.08 3.21 4.35
N LEU A 19 10.73 2.10 5.01
CA LEU A 19 9.35 1.65 5.22
C LEU A 19 8.92 1.82 6.69
N GLN A 20 9.50 2.81 7.37
CA GLN A 20 9.25 3.15 8.77
C GLN A 20 9.05 4.68 8.93
N PRO A 21 8.46 5.17 10.02
CA PRO A 21 8.31 6.60 10.26
C PRO A 21 9.64 7.38 10.21
N PRO A 22 9.63 8.68 9.82
CA PRO A 22 8.45 9.51 9.55
C PRO A 22 7.89 9.40 8.12
N VAL A 23 8.62 8.76 7.20
CA VAL A 23 8.17 8.52 5.82
C VAL A 23 8.24 7.03 5.57
N ASN A 24 7.07 6.39 5.50
CA ASN A 24 6.93 4.93 5.47
C ASN A 24 6.52 4.38 4.11
N ASN A 25 6.37 5.23 3.09
CA ASN A 25 6.03 4.82 1.73
C ASN A 25 7.18 5.12 0.76
N TYR A 26 7.34 4.25 -0.23
CA TYR A 26 8.37 4.38 -1.25
C TYR A 26 7.80 4.09 -2.63
N LEU A 27 8.09 4.98 -3.59
CA LEU A 27 7.75 4.80 -5.00
C LEU A 27 8.74 3.81 -5.64
N VAL A 28 8.28 2.59 -5.90
CA VAL A 28 9.10 1.52 -6.47
C VAL A 28 9.23 1.70 -7.99
N GLN A 29 8.11 1.94 -8.67
CA GLN A 29 8.06 2.18 -10.11
C GLN A 29 6.98 3.21 -10.46
N ARG A 30 7.22 3.95 -11.55
CA ARG A 30 6.28 4.92 -12.10
C ARG A 30 6.18 4.75 -13.61
N GLY A 31 4.95 4.62 -14.10
CA GLY A 31 4.57 4.62 -15.50
C GLY A 31 3.08 4.94 -15.60
N ASP A 32 2.35 4.16 -16.37
CA ASP A 32 0.87 4.21 -16.36
C ASP A 32 0.30 3.79 -14.99
N PHE A 33 1.04 2.95 -14.27
CA PHE A 33 0.77 2.61 -12.87
C PHE A 33 1.79 3.28 -11.93
N ILE A 34 1.34 3.58 -10.72
CA ILE A 34 2.17 3.98 -9.59
C ILE A 34 2.30 2.78 -8.66
N ILE A 35 3.48 2.18 -8.61
CA ILE A 35 3.75 1.03 -7.74
C ILE A 35 4.47 1.52 -6.49
N MET A 36 3.82 1.35 -5.34
CA MET A 36 4.34 1.77 -4.04
C MET A 36 4.55 0.57 -3.13
N ALA A 37 5.55 0.66 -2.26
CA ALA A 37 5.64 -0.16 -1.05
C ALA A 37 5.37 0.75 0.15
N VAL A 38 4.52 0.29 1.07
CA VAL A 38 4.12 1.06 2.26
C VAL A 38 4.33 0.19 3.49
N GLY A 39 5.11 0.69 4.45
CA GLY A 39 5.32 0.05 5.74
C GLY A 39 4.58 0.76 6.88
N GLY A 40 5.09 0.63 8.10
CA GLY A 40 4.44 1.17 9.29
C GLY A 40 5.36 1.23 10.51
N PRO A 41 4.82 1.58 11.70
CA PRO A 41 3.41 1.91 11.95
C PRO A 41 3.04 3.28 11.35
N ASN A 42 1.82 3.39 10.83
CA ASN A 42 1.27 4.66 10.35
C ASN A 42 -0.25 4.67 10.53
N ALA A 43 -0.79 5.80 10.97
CA ALA A 43 -2.23 6.02 11.11
C ALA A 43 -2.53 7.49 10.85
N ARG A 44 -3.64 7.77 10.17
CA ARG A 44 -4.09 9.13 9.87
C ARG A 44 -5.61 9.23 10.01
N THR A 45 -6.12 10.46 10.08
CA THR A 45 -7.55 10.76 10.21
C THR A 45 -8.20 11.19 8.90
N ASP A 46 -7.41 11.52 7.88
CA ASP A 46 -7.89 11.89 6.55
C ASP A 46 -8.34 10.66 5.74
N TYR A 47 -9.30 10.90 4.85
CA TYR A 47 -9.72 9.94 3.82
C TYR A 47 -9.16 10.39 2.47
N HIS A 48 -8.65 9.42 1.71
CA HIS A 48 -8.25 9.63 0.33
C HIS A 48 -9.46 9.35 -0.59
N VAL A 49 -9.75 10.29 -1.49
CA VAL A 49 -10.71 10.09 -2.58
C VAL A 49 -9.91 10.05 -3.87
N ASN A 50 -9.92 8.90 -4.52
CA ASN A 50 -9.24 8.69 -5.79
C ASN A 50 -10.28 8.42 -6.87
N GLU A 51 -10.04 8.95 -8.08
CA GLU A 51 -10.94 8.76 -9.24
C GLU A 51 -10.62 7.45 -9.99
N THR A 52 -9.55 6.76 -9.60
CA THR A 52 -9.12 5.48 -10.16
C THR A 52 -9.00 4.42 -9.08
N GLU A 53 -9.16 3.15 -9.48
CA GLU A 53 -9.01 2.01 -8.59
C GLU A 53 -7.64 1.99 -7.89
N GLU A 54 -7.62 1.56 -6.63
CA GLU A 54 -6.40 1.31 -5.86
C GLU A 54 -6.30 -0.17 -5.49
N TRP A 55 -5.21 -0.80 -5.92
CA TRP A 55 -4.94 -2.20 -5.59
C TRP A 55 -3.97 -2.33 -4.42
N PHE A 56 -4.33 -3.17 -3.46
CA PHE A 56 -3.58 -3.49 -2.26
C PHE A 56 -3.18 -4.97 -2.28
N TYR A 57 -1.92 -5.23 -1.92
CA TYR A 57 -1.42 -6.56 -1.59
C TYR A 57 -0.59 -6.49 -0.32
N GLN A 58 -1.06 -7.15 0.73
CA GLN A 58 -0.43 -7.09 2.03
C GLN A 58 0.69 -8.15 2.13
N TYR A 59 1.87 -7.80 1.63
CA TYR A 59 3.00 -8.74 1.58
C TYR A 59 3.49 -9.21 2.97
N LYS A 60 3.46 -8.35 3.99
CA LYS A 60 3.90 -8.67 5.35
C LYS A 60 3.09 -7.90 6.40
N GLY A 61 2.73 -8.58 7.49
CA GLY A 61 1.88 -8.04 8.55
C GLY A 61 0.44 -7.77 8.09
N ASP A 62 -0.35 -7.15 8.95
CA ASP A 62 -1.74 -6.81 8.65
C ASP A 62 -1.93 -5.30 8.51
N MET A 63 -2.95 -4.88 7.76
CA MET A 63 -3.42 -3.50 7.73
C MET A 63 -4.92 -3.39 7.94
N LEU A 64 -5.38 -2.19 8.30
CA LEU A 64 -6.78 -1.84 8.40
C LEU A 64 -7.09 -0.69 7.45
N LEU A 65 -7.92 -0.93 6.45
CA LEU A 65 -8.41 0.10 5.54
C LEU A 65 -9.77 0.60 6.04
N LYS A 66 -9.84 1.88 6.38
CA LYS A 66 -11.10 2.54 6.77
C LYS A 66 -11.74 3.16 5.54
N LEU A 67 -13.00 2.84 5.29
CA LEU A 67 -13.75 3.26 4.11
C LEU A 67 -15.06 3.94 4.51
N VAL A 68 -15.59 4.75 3.60
CA VAL A 68 -16.98 5.20 3.63
C VAL A 68 -17.67 4.60 2.41
N ASP A 69 -18.57 3.66 2.64
CA ASP A 69 -19.37 3.03 1.59
C ASP A 69 -20.86 3.28 1.87
N ASN A 70 -21.57 3.82 0.88
CA ASN A 70 -22.99 4.19 1.03
C ASN A 70 -23.30 5.02 2.29
N SER A 71 -22.42 5.99 2.59
CA SER A 71 -22.49 6.84 3.80
C SER A 71 -22.28 6.11 5.14
N GLU A 72 -21.82 4.86 5.12
CA GLU A 72 -21.46 4.10 6.31
C GLU A 72 -19.95 3.94 6.43
N PHE A 73 -19.43 4.12 7.65
CA PHE A 73 -18.04 3.83 7.96
C PHE A 73 -17.82 2.33 8.09
N ARG A 74 -16.84 1.80 7.35
CA ARG A 74 -16.50 0.38 7.34
C ARG A 74 -15.01 0.19 7.54
N ASP A 75 -14.69 -0.82 8.34
CA ASP A 75 -13.33 -1.28 8.58
C ASP A 75 -13.10 -2.54 7.75
N VAL A 76 -12.11 -2.51 6.86
CA VAL A 76 -11.71 -3.63 6.02
C VAL A 76 -10.31 -4.07 6.45
N PRO A 77 -10.20 -5.14 7.27
CA PRO A 77 -8.90 -5.75 7.56
C PRO A 77 -8.38 -6.42 6.28
N ILE A 78 -7.11 -6.16 5.96
CA ILE A 78 -6.39 -6.86 4.88
C ILE A 78 -5.18 -7.51 5.55
N LYS A 79 -5.25 -8.83 5.71
CA LYS A 79 -4.25 -9.63 6.43
C LYS A 79 -3.07 -9.98 5.55
N GLU A 80 -1.98 -10.40 6.17
CA GLU A 80 -0.80 -10.90 5.46
C GLU A 80 -1.17 -11.93 4.38
N GLY A 81 -0.74 -11.68 3.14
CA GLY A 81 -1.01 -12.49 1.96
C GLY A 81 -2.32 -12.16 1.23
N GLU A 82 -3.19 -11.31 1.78
CA GLU A 82 -4.46 -10.93 1.14
C GLU A 82 -4.29 -9.82 0.10
N MET A 83 -5.18 -9.83 -0.89
CA MET A 83 -5.28 -8.82 -1.95
C MET A 83 -6.66 -8.17 -1.91
N PHE A 84 -6.71 -6.87 -2.18
CA PHE A 84 -7.94 -6.10 -2.25
C PHE A 84 -7.85 -5.06 -3.37
N LEU A 85 -8.90 -4.92 -4.18
CA LEU A 85 -9.02 -3.86 -5.18
C LEU A 85 -10.15 -2.94 -4.70
N LEU A 86 -9.79 -1.71 -4.34
CA LEU A 86 -10.73 -0.66 -4.00
C LEU A 86 -11.18 0.02 -5.30
N PRO A 87 -12.50 0.02 -5.61
CA PRO A 87 -13.03 0.68 -6.80
C PRO A 87 -12.99 2.21 -6.69
#